data_AF-A0A1S2R4F5-F1
#
_entry.id   AF-A0A1S2R4F5-F1
#
_cell.length_a   1.000
_cell.length_b   1.000
_cell.length_c   1.000
_cell.angle_alpha   90.00
_cell.angle_beta   90.00
_cell.angle_gamma   90.00
#
_symmetry.space_group_name_H-M   'P 1'
#
loop_
_entity.id
_entity.type
_entity.pdbx_description
1 polymer ?
#
loop_
_entity_poly.entity_id
_entity_poly.type
_entity_poly.pdbx_seq_one_letter_code
_entity_poly.pdbx_strand_id
1 'polypeptide(L)'
;MLKKWSITILFVALLLSLAACSGNGEKAEADGKSDVIEAGIEGASYILPGKEDGISEGDQKSGILQVNLKIKNVSKSSIRLSSYDGVKFYDGDEQLKPKDSVANSNLDLSYDTSSGEIGPGKVQKVTYFFDVEKDKEYKIGLKPRLSDSMKEANEVLLKLNTKKYADSFDALQDPEKALIAYIDTIYLDKDNADYEKYVTADKAALQDEAQKTFRNEVKDGVGDSISDSEADKHYATFKSILAQKAKMKATTTGNANGKAIVKLDYSSVSLEDLYKEVYKYKSAFREKTGIYDTDKGDQYALSKLDLVLNSLDIESNRNPVDVKMVKKDGKWTIDRSDEFSDSLVDVFAKGYIY
;
A
#
# COMPACT_ATOMS: atom_id res chain seq x y z
N MET A 1 54.55 57.97 14.25
CA MET A 1 54.65 58.05 12.78
C MET A 1 53.83 56.91 12.17
N LEU A 2 53.05 57.25 11.13
CA LEU A 2 52.38 56.40 10.13
C LEU A 2 51.23 55.45 10.53
N LYS A 3 50.02 55.94 10.21
CA LYS A 3 48.77 55.23 9.87
C LYS A 3 48.97 54.14 8.80
N LYS A 4 48.22 53.04 8.91
CA LYS A 4 47.45 52.34 7.84
C LYS A 4 46.28 51.61 8.51
N TRP A 5 45.05 52.11 8.39
CA TRP A 5 44.01 51.79 7.38
C TRP A 5 43.37 50.40 7.55
N SER A 6 42.04 50.48 7.69
CA SER A 6 41.02 49.47 7.94
C SER A 6 41.02 48.28 6.97
N ILE A 7 40.44 47.15 7.41
CA ILE A 7 39.30 46.50 6.74
C ILE A 7 38.55 45.67 7.79
N THR A 8 37.28 46.02 7.94
CA THR A 8 36.24 45.35 8.72
C THR A 8 35.88 44.01 8.08
N ILE A 9 35.95 42.90 8.83
CA ILE A 9 35.28 41.64 8.45
C ILE A 9 34.23 41.33 9.52
N LEU A 10 32.99 41.48 9.07
CA LEU A 10 31.73 41.23 9.76
C LEU A 10 31.58 39.71 9.95
N PHE A 11 31.81 39.18 11.15
CA PHE A 11 31.43 37.81 11.49
C PHE A 11 29.92 37.77 11.75
N VAL A 12 29.18 37.46 10.69
CA VAL A 12 27.76 37.14 10.75
C VAL A 12 27.61 35.75 11.37
N ALA A 13 27.04 35.73 12.57
CA ALA A 13 26.44 34.53 13.14
C ALA A 13 25.18 34.19 12.34
N LEU A 14 25.12 33.00 11.74
CA LEU A 14 23.87 32.29 11.52
C LEU A 14 24.12 30.82 11.15
N LEU A 15 23.09 30.00 11.41
CA LEU A 15 22.88 28.56 11.13
C LEU A 15 22.94 27.72 12.41
N LEU A 16 21.94 27.84 13.29
CA LEU A 16 20.61 27.22 13.25
C LEU A 16 20.66 25.68 13.18
N SER A 17 20.55 25.11 14.38
CA SER A 17 19.92 23.86 14.76
C SER A 17 19.51 22.90 13.63
N LEU A 18 20.28 21.82 13.54
CA LEU A 18 19.83 20.50 13.10
C LEU A 18 18.66 20.04 13.98
N ALA A 19 17.44 20.14 13.46
CA ALA A 19 16.34 19.28 13.85
C ALA A 19 16.02 18.39 12.64
N ALA A 20 16.70 17.26 12.58
CA ALA A 20 16.30 16.13 11.77
C ALA A 20 15.09 15.47 12.44
N CYS A 21 13.93 15.51 11.79
CA CYS A 21 12.85 14.55 11.99
C CYS A 21 12.13 14.35 10.65
N SER A 22 12.23 13.12 10.17
CA SER A 22 11.43 12.47 9.14
C SER A 22 9.93 12.68 9.35
N GLY A 23 9.18 12.90 8.27
CA GLY A 23 7.72 12.85 8.26
C GLY A 23 7.13 13.96 7.42
N ASN A 24 6.75 13.64 6.18
CA ASN A 24 6.11 14.52 5.23
C ASN A 24 4.69 14.88 5.70
N GLY A 25 4.58 15.85 6.59
CA GLY A 25 3.33 16.48 7.01
C GLY A 25 3.44 17.99 6.84
N GLU A 26 2.65 18.55 5.93
CA GLU A 26 2.51 20.00 5.79
C GLU A 26 2.08 20.63 7.13
N LYS A 27 2.64 21.79 7.47
CA LYS A 27 2.34 22.53 8.70
C LYS A 27 0.87 22.96 8.77
N ALA A 28 0.24 22.68 9.93
CA ALA A 28 -1.10 23.09 10.31
C ALA A 28 -1.31 24.61 10.25
N GLU A 29 -2.39 25.08 9.61
CA GLU A 29 -2.71 26.51 9.54
C GLU A 29 -4.23 26.81 9.43
N ALA A 30 -5.08 25.96 10.00
CA ALA A 30 -6.50 26.25 10.18
C ALA A 30 -6.83 26.18 11.68
N ASP A 31 -6.27 27.10 12.45
CA ASP A 31 -6.51 27.19 13.88
C ASP A 31 -7.78 28.00 14.18
N GLY A 32 -8.70 27.40 14.91
CA GLY A 32 -9.87 28.05 15.47
C GLY A 32 -9.74 28.18 16.99
N LYS A 33 -10.14 29.32 17.55
CA LYS A 33 -10.04 29.59 18.99
C LYS A 33 -11.34 30.13 19.56
N SER A 34 -11.64 29.71 20.77
CA SER A 34 -12.65 30.31 21.64
C SER A 34 -12.11 30.43 23.06
N ASP A 35 -12.96 30.92 23.94
CA ASP A 35 -12.80 30.94 25.40
C ASP A 35 -12.79 29.53 26.04
N VAL A 36 -13.12 28.48 25.28
CA VAL A 36 -13.19 27.09 25.78
C VAL A 36 -12.14 26.18 25.13
N ILE A 37 -11.91 26.32 23.82
CA ILE A 37 -10.97 25.46 23.08
C ILE A 37 -10.04 26.25 22.16
N GLU A 38 -8.84 25.70 21.96
CA GLU A 38 -8.00 25.96 20.78
C GLU A 38 -7.98 24.66 19.96
N ALA A 39 -8.36 24.73 18.69
CA ALA A 39 -8.43 23.56 17.81
C ALA A 39 -7.77 23.84 16.47
N GLY A 40 -7.21 22.81 15.85
CA GLY A 40 -6.61 22.91 14.52
C GLY A 40 -6.61 21.58 13.80
N ILE A 41 -6.49 21.64 12.47
CA ILE A 41 -6.29 20.46 11.62
C ILE A 41 -4.78 20.12 11.67
N GLU A 42 -4.44 18.99 12.29
CA GLU A 42 -3.05 18.51 12.34
C GLU A 42 -2.61 17.91 11.00
N GLY A 43 -3.56 17.30 10.28
CA GLY A 43 -3.36 16.81 8.93
C GLY A 43 -4.62 16.18 8.38
N ALA A 44 -4.67 16.01 7.06
CA ALA A 44 -5.71 15.24 6.40
C ALA A 44 -5.16 14.51 5.20
N SER A 45 -5.83 13.42 4.81
CA SER A 45 -5.48 12.65 3.62
C SER A 45 -6.71 11.95 3.07
N TYR A 46 -6.80 11.87 1.75
CA TYR A 46 -7.79 11.02 1.10
C TYR A 46 -7.49 9.55 1.38
N ILE A 47 -8.54 8.75 1.52
CA ILE A 47 -8.44 7.32 1.80
C ILE A 47 -9.41 6.49 0.96
N LEU A 48 -9.05 5.22 0.78
CA LEU A 48 -9.94 4.15 0.34
C LEU A 48 -10.13 3.18 1.51
N PRO A 49 -11.35 3.04 2.08
CA PRO A 49 -11.55 2.28 3.31
C PRO A 49 -11.62 0.75 3.12
N GLY A 50 -11.52 0.22 1.90
CA GLY A 50 -11.56 -1.23 1.65
C GLY A 50 -12.95 -1.85 1.53
N LYS A 51 -13.99 -1.04 1.37
CA LYS A 51 -15.36 -1.44 1.01
C LYS A 51 -15.79 -0.68 -0.24
N GLU A 52 -16.80 -1.14 -0.97
CA GLU A 52 -17.37 -0.50 -2.17
C GLU A 52 -18.06 0.86 -1.88
N ASP A 53 -17.45 1.70 -1.03
CA ASP A 53 -18.14 2.77 -0.31
C ASP A 53 -17.45 4.14 -0.49
N GLY A 54 -16.45 4.24 -1.38
CA GLY A 54 -15.54 5.40 -1.36
C GLY A 54 -15.19 6.06 -2.69
N ILE A 55 -15.08 5.31 -3.78
CA ILE A 55 -14.93 5.86 -5.13
C ILE A 55 -15.82 5.01 -6.03
N SER A 56 -16.95 5.57 -6.44
CA SER A 56 -17.68 5.03 -7.57
C SER A 56 -16.72 5.12 -8.76
N GLU A 57 -16.48 4.04 -9.50
CA GLU A 57 -15.52 3.94 -10.62
C GLU A 57 -15.69 5.02 -11.72
N GLY A 58 -16.67 5.93 -11.59
CA GLY A 58 -16.94 7.05 -12.49
C GLY A 58 -16.79 8.48 -11.92
N ASP A 59 -16.62 8.69 -10.60
CA ASP A 59 -16.62 10.04 -10.02
C ASP A 59 -15.21 10.47 -9.55
N GLN A 60 -14.38 10.92 -10.51
CA GLN A 60 -12.98 11.34 -10.29
C GLN A 60 -12.81 12.60 -9.42
N LYS A 61 -13.89 13.12 -8.83
CA LYS A 61 -13.90 14.40 -8.11
C LYS A 61 -14.28 14.27 -6.64
N SER A 62 -14.78 13.13 -6.18
CA SER A 62 -15.20 12.94 -4.79
C SER A 62 -14.41 11.81 -4.13
N GLY A 63 -14.29 11.89 -2.80
CA GLY A 63 -13.62 10.86 -2.01
C GLY A 63 -13.79 11.08 -0.52
N ILE A 64 -13.34 10.10 0.26
CA ILE A 64 -13.36 10.18 1.73
C ILE A 64 -12.06 10.82 2.19
N LEU A 65 -12.17 11.91 2.95
CA LEU A 65 -11.03 12.57 3.60
C LEU A 65 -10.99 12.18 5.08
N GLN A 66 -9.90 11.56 5.50
CA GLN A 66 -9.57 11.36 6.91
C GLN A 66 -8.92 12.64 7.44
N VAL A 67 -9.51 13.25 8.47
CA VAL A 67 -9.04 14.51 9.06
C VAL A 67 -8.67 14.29 10.52
N ASN A 68 -7.41 14.57 10.85
CA ASN A 68 -6.90 14.52 12.22
C ASN A 68 -6.98 15.92 12.83
N LEU A 69 -7.81 16.06 13.86
CA LEU A 69 -7.96 17.30 14.62
C LEU A 69 -7.16 17.21 15.91
N LYS A 70 -6.58 18.34 16.29
CA LYS A 70 -5.93 18.55 17.59
C LYS A 70 -6.74 19.57 18.37
N ILE A 71 -7.23 19.18 19.54
CA ILE A 71 -8.14 19.98 20.35
C ILE A 71 -7.53 20.16 21.73
N LYS A 72 -7.33 21.41 22.15
CA LYS A 72 -6.82 21.78 23.46
C LYS A 72 -7.91 22.46 24.27
N ASN A 73 -8.15 21.95 25.47
CA ASN A 73 -9.03 22.61 26.44
C ASN A 73 -8.27 23.77 27.10
N VAL A 74 -8.72 25.01 26.85
CA VAL A 74 -8.16 26.21 27.48
C VAL A 74 -9.03 26.75 28.62
N SER A 75 -10.15 26.08 28.89
CA SER A 75 -11.03 26.41 30.01
C SER A 75 -10.51 25.85 31.35
N LYS A 76 -11.20 26.18 32.43
CA LYS A 76 -10.90 25.70 33.79
C LYS A 76 -11.64 24.41 34.16
N SER A 77 -12.59 23.96 33.34
CA SER A 77 -13.40 22.75 33.59
C SER A 77 -13.09 21.70 32.53
N SER A 78 -13.40 20.44 32.82
CA SER A 78 -13.39 19.40 31.79
C SER A 78 -14.39 19.73 30.67
N ILE A 79 -14.03 19.36 29.44
CA ILE A 79 -14.92 19.47 28.28
C ILE A 79 -15.13 18.10 27.65
N ARG A 80 -16.28 17.91 27.01
CA ARG A 80 -16.56 16.79 26.11
C ARG A 80 -16.88 17.29 24.72
N LEU A 81 -16.38 16.59 23.72
CA LEU A 81 -16.83 16.72 22.35
C LEU A 81 -17.71 15.52 22.03
N SER A 82 -19.01 15.78 21.87
CA SER A 82 -19.98 14.73 21.53
C SER A 82 -19.77 14.30 20.07
N SER A 83 -19.69 13.00 19.83
CA SER A 83 -19.68 12.46 18.46
C SER A 83 -21.01 12.67 17.73
N TYR A 84 -22.10 12.94 18.46
CA TYR A 84 -23.44 13.11 17.89
C TYR A 84 -23.72 14.55 17.43
N ASP A 85 -23.28 15.56 18.18
CA ASP A 85 -23.63 16.97 17.94
C ASP A 85 -22.49 17.97 18.24
N GLY A 86 -21.35 17.47 18.73
CA GLY A 86 -20.17 18.28 19.01
C GLY A 86 -19.33 18.58 17.78
N VAL A 87 -19.49 17.83 16.70
CA VAL A 87 -18.79 18.05 15.42
C VAL A 87 -19.78 18.14 14.28
N LYS A 88 -19.64 19.18 13.48
CA LYS A 88 -20.47 19.45 12.31
C LYS A 88 -19.59 19.69 11.10
N PHE A 89 -20.10 19.35 9.92
CA PHE A 89 -19.43 19.57 8.66
C PHE A 89 -20.29 20.46 7.77
N TYR A 90 -19.69 21.43 7.09
CA TYR A 90 -20.40 22.45 6.34
C TYR A 90 -19.86 22.63 4.94
N ASP A 91 -20.78 22.73 3.97
CA ASP A 91 -20.55 23.14 2.60
C ASP A 91 -21.39 24.39 2.31
N GLY A 92 -20.77 25.56 2.33
CA GLY A 92 -21.50 26.83 2.33
C GLY A 92 -22.44 26.94 3.54
N ASP A 93 -23.74 27.02 3.27
CA ASP A 93 -24.82 27.08 4.26
C ASP A 93 -25.42 25.69 4.57
N GLU A 94 -25.03 24.66 3.83
CA GLU A 94 -25.50 23.29 4.03
C GLU A 94 -24.70 22.61 5.16
N GLN A 95 -25.42 21.95 6.08
CA GLN A 95 -24.80 21.11 7.11
C GLN A 95 -24.83 19.65 6.67
N LEU A 96 -23.64 19.09 6.48
CA LEU A 96 -23.38 17.69 6.12
C LEU A 96 -23.12 16.85 7.38
N LYS A 97 -23.26 15.53 7.24
CA LYS A 97 -22.96 14.57 8.31
C LYS A 97 -21.54 14.02 8.15
N PRO A 98 -20.74 13.94 9.22
CA PRO A 98 -19.52 13.13 9.22
C PRO A 98 -19.86 11.65 8.99
N LYS A 99 -18.92 10.87 8.43
CA LYS A 99 -19.06 9.41 8.34
C LYS A 99 -18.78 8.77 9.70
N ASP A 100 -19.69 7.91 10.14
CA ASP A 100 -19.73 7.30 11.48
C ASP A 100 -19.32 5.81 11.51
N SER A 101 -18.95 5.24 10.37
CA SER A 101 -18.79 3.79 10.18
C SER A 101 -17.56 3.38 9.34
N VAL A 102 -16.55 4.26 9.26
CA VAL A 102 -15.28 3.96 8.59
C VAL A 102 -14.38 3.15 9.53
N ALA A 103 -14.31 1.84 9.31
CA ALA A 103 -13.44 0.94 10.06
C ALA A 103 -12.93 -0.20 9.16
N ASN A 104 -11.63 -0.45 9.24
CA ASN A 104 -10.92 -1.54 8.58
C ASN A 104 -9.56 -1.74 9.27
N SER A 105 -9.41 -2.82 10.04
CA SER A 105 -8.18 -3.12 10.78
C SER A 105 -6.97 -3.37 9.88
N ASN A 106 -7.18 -3.84 8.64
CA ASN A 106 -6.08 -4.06 7.69
C ASN A 106 -5.47 -2.74 7.19
N LEU A 107 -6.18 -1.62 7.37
CA LEU A 107 -5.77 -0.27 6.97
C LEU A 107 -5.52 0.65 8.18
N ASP A 108 -5.48 0.10 9.39
CA ASP A 108 -5.47 0.85 10.66
C ASP A 108 -6.57 1.90 10.75
N LEU A 109 -7.71 1.63 10.11
CA LEU A 109 -8.90 2.46 10.21
C LEU A 109 -9.73 1.98 11.38
N SER A 110 -9.80 2.80 12.42
CA SER A 110 -10.71 2.61 13.54
C SER A 110 -11.64 3.79 13.65
N TYR A 111 -12.90 3.51 13.97
CA TYR A 111 -13.80 4.56 14.43
C TYR A 111 -13.37 4.99 15.83
N ASP A 112 -12.67 6.13 15.92
CA ASP A 112 -12.32 6.70 17.22
C ASP A 112 -13.58 7.33 17.82
N THR A 113 -14.24 6.57 18.69
CA THR A 113 -15.42 7.01 19.44
C THR A 113 -15.09 7.93 20.60
N SER A 114 -13.85 8.46 20.71
CA SER A 114 -13.29 9.06 21.93
C SER A 114 -14.22 10.08 22.61
N SER A 115 -15.11 9.52 23.42
CA SER A 115 -16.14 10.15 24.24
C SER A 115 -15.58 10.52 25.62
N GLY A 116 -14.25 10.62 25.69
CA GLY A 116 -13.50 11.01 26.88
C GLY A 116 -13.68 12.49 27.19
N GLU A 117 -13.46 12.82 28.47
CA GLU A 117 -13.30 14.21 28.87
C GLU A 117 -11.90 14.70 28.56
N ILE A 118 -11.79 15.91 28.02
CA ILE A 118 -10.53 16.64 27.91
C ILE A 118 -10.40 17.49 29.16
N GLY A 119 -9.50 17.11 30.07
CA GLY A 119 -9.24 17.89 31.28
C GLY A 119 -8.65 19.28 31.00
N PRO A 120 -8.71 20.22 31.97
CA PRO A 120 -8.17 21.57 31.82
C PRO A 120 -6.71 21.59 31.35
N GLY A 121 -6.41 22.40 30.33
CA GLY A 121 -5.07 22.53 29.76
C GLY A 121 -4.57 21.33 28.96
N LYS A 122 -5.36 20.25 28.86
CA LYS A 122 -4.98 19.03 28.12
C LYS A 122 -5.34 19.13 26.65
N VAL A 123 -4.68 18.28 25.86
CA VAL A 123 -4.85 18.16 24.42
C VAL A 123 -5.34 16.75 24.10
N GLN A 124 -6.33 16.64 23.24
CA GLN A 124 -6.79 15.39 22.66
C GLN A 124 -6.65 15.47 21.13
N LYS A 125 -6.25 14.36 20.52
CA LYS A 125 -6.27 14.17 19.07
C LYS A 125 -7.45 13.29 18.73
N VAL A 126 -8.21 13.65 17.70
CA VAL A 126 -9.39 12.93 17.25
C VAL A 126 -9.41 12.88 15.73
N THR A 127 -9.93 11.80 15.16
CA THR A 127 -10.00 11.61 13.72
C THR A 127 -11.46 11.57 13.27
N TYR A 128 -11.77 12.31 12.21
CA TYR A 128 -13.08 12.32 11.56
C TYR A 128 -12.95 11.99 10.08
N PHE A 129 -14.02 11.46 9.49
CA PHE A 129 -14.09 11.11 8.09
C PHE A 129 -15.20 11.90 7.42
N PHE A 130 -14.92 12.50 6.27
CA PHE A 130 -15.87 13.32 5.52
C PHE A 130 -15.89 12.92 4.05
N ASP A 131 -17.08 12.85 3.46
CA ASP A 131 -17.22 12.84 2.01
C ASP A 131 -17.00 14.26 1.49
N VAL A 132 -16.03 14.40 0.60
CA VAL A 132 -15.63 15.70 0.05
C VAL A 132 -15.37 15.62 -1.43
N GLU A 133 -15.53 16.75 -2.11
CA GLU A 133 -15.02 16.96 -3.45
C GLU A 133 -13.56 17.45 -3.39
N LYS A 134 -12.77 17.07 -4.40
CA LYS A 134 -11.45 17.61 -4.67
C LYS A 134 -11.54 19.10 -5.02
N ASP A 135 -10.53 19.85 -4.61
CA ASP A 135 -10.38 21.28 -4.91
C ASP A 135 -11.52 22.18 -4.39
N LYS A 136 -12.14 21.79 -3.27
CA LYS A 136 -13.27 22.50 -2.64
C LYS A 136 -12.95 22.92 -1.19
N GLU A 137 -13.63 23.96 -0.72
CA GLU A 137 -13.52 24.46 0.65
C GLU A 137 -14.76 24.10 1.48
N TYR A 138 -14.52 23.66 2.70
CA TYR A 138 -15.52 23.28 3.69
C TYR A 138 -15.20 23.93 5.03
N LYS A 139 -16.13 23.82 5.99
CA LYS A 139 -15.88 24.17 7.39
C LYS A 139 -16.19 23.00 8.32
N ILE A 140 -15.35 22.81 9.32
CA ILE A 140 -15.59 21.88 10.43
C ILE A 140 -15.95 22.69 11.66
N GLY A 141 -17.16 22.50 12.16
CA GLY A 141 -17.66 23.13 13.37
C GLY A 141 -17.45 22.28 14.60
N LEU A 142 -16.87 22.87 15.65
CA LEU A 142 -16.58 22.21 16.92
C LEU A 142 -17.33 22.93 18.05
N LYS A 143 -18.26 22.23 18.69
CA LYS A 143 -19.04 22.76 19.82
C LYS A 143 -18.86 21.87 21.06
N PRO A 144 -17.88 22.17 21.91
CA PRO A 144 -17.66 21.40 23.14
C PRO A 144 -18.76 21.67 24.18
N ARG A 145 -19.02 20.69 25.03
CA ARG A 145 -19.86 20.83 26.23
C ARG A 145 -18.97 20.86 27.47
N LEU A 146 -19.21 21.80 28.38
CA LEU A 146 -18.50 21.84 29.67
C LEU A 146 -19.21 20.91 30.67
N SER A 147 -18.46 20.09 31.40
CA SER A 147 -19.05 19.12 32.35
C SER A 147 -19.79 19.78 33.52
N ASP A 148 -19.35 20.95 33.98
CA ASP A 148 -19.84 21.59 35.21
C ASP A 148 -20.69 22.85 34.98
N SER A 149 -21.14 23.13 33.75
CA SER A 149 -21.82 24.39 33.45
C SER A 149 -23.03 24.21 32.54
N MET A 150 -24.13 24.91 32.87
CA MET A 150 -25.25 25.11 31.94
C MET A 150 -24.91 26.09 30.78
N LYS A 151 -23.65 26.56 30.69
CA LYS A 151 -23.21 27.42 29.59
C LYS A 151 -22.84 26.56 28.40
N GLU A 152 -23.44 26.85 27.25
CA GLU A 152 -23.01 26.31 25.98
C GLU A 152 -21.75 27.04 25.52
N ALA A 153 -20.74 26.29 25.05
CA ALA A 153 -19.60 26.91 24.39
C ALA A 153 -19.99 27.42 23.01
N ASN A 154 -19.35 28.51 22.58
CA ASN A 154 -19.45 28.97 21.20
C ASN A 154 -18.81 27.94 20.26
N GLU A 155 -19.42 27.79 19.09
CA GLU A 155 -18.88 26.95 18.02
C GLU A 155 -17.59 27.55 17.45
N VAL A 156 -16.57 26.71 17.30
CA VAL A 156 -15.31 27.06 16.65
C VAL A 156 -15.32 26.47 15.25
N LEU A 157 -15.06 27.32 14.24
CA LEU A 157 -15.03 26.91 12.85
C LEU A 157 -13.59 26.75 12.36
N LEU A 158 -13.25 25.57 11.87
CA LEU A 158 -11.99 25.29 11.18
C LEU A 158 -12.23 25.29 9.67
N LYS A 159 -11.38 25.96 8.91
CA LYS A 159 -11.45 25.93 7.44
C LYS A 159 -10.75 24.69 6.91
N LEU A 160 -11.42 23.91 6.08
CA LEU A 160 -10.87 22.74 5.39
C LEU A 160 -10.80 23.05 3.90
N ASN A 161 -9.60 23.16 3.33
CA ASN A 161 -9.41 23.31 1.90
C ASN A 161 -8.84 21.99 1.34
N THR A 162 -9.63 21.27 0.55
CA THR A 162 -9.26 19.92 0.08
C THR A 162 -8.18 19.93 -0.99
N LYS A 163 -7.97 21.06 -1.67
CA LYS A 163 -6.87 21.25 -2.63
C LYS A 163 -5.50 20.98 -2.01
N LYS A 164 -5.33 21.26 -0.72
CA LYS A 164 -4.08 20.99 0.01
C LYS A 164 -3.73 19.50 0.09
N TYR A 165 -4.72 18.63 -0.09
CA TYR A 165 -4.56 17.19 0.03
C TYR A 165 -4.67 16.46 -1.31
N ALA A 166 -4.60 17.20 -2.43
CA ALA A 166 -4.71 16.66 -3.79
C ALA A 166 -3.71 15.53 -4.06
N ASP A 167 -2.47 15.65 -3.59
CA ASP A 167 -1.44 14.63 -3.75
C ASP A 167 -1.86 13.28 -3.14
N SER A 168 -2.54 13.31 -1.99
CA SER A 168 -3.04 12.07 -1.36
C SER A 168 -4.21 11.45 -2.13
N PHE A 169 -5.01 12.25 -2.84
CA PHE A 169 -6.05 11.76 -3.75
C PHE A 169 -5.44 11.07 -4.97
N ASP A 170 -4.45 11.73 -5.59
CA ASP A 170 -3.80 11.24 -6.80
C ASP A 170 -2.96 9.97 -6.53
N ALA A 171 -2.48 9.81 -5.29
CA ALA A 171 -1.75 8.64 -4.82
C ALA A 171 -2.65 7.46 -4.38
N LEU A 172 -3.98 7.58 -4.40
CA LEU A 172 -4.88 6.51 -3.94
C LEU A 172 -4.70 5.21 -4.75
N GLN A 173 -4.38 5.34 -6.04
CA GLN A 173 -4.18 4.23 -6.97
C GLN A 173 -2.70 3.91 -7.23
N ASP A 174 -1.77 4.45 -6.44
CA ASP A 174 -0.36 4.06 -6.56
C ASP A 174 -0.08 2.58 -6.16
N PRO A 175 -0.79 1.97 -5.19
CA PRO A 175 -0.56 0.57 -4.82
C PRO A 175 -0.72 -0.42 -5.97
N GLU A 176 -1.75 -0.30 -6.82
CA GLU A 176 -1.94 -1.22 -7.95
C GLU A 176 -0.79 -1.13 -8.97
N LYS A 177 -0.30 0.08 -9.26
CA LYS A 177 0.86 0.29 -10.14
C LYS A 177 2.11 -0.33 -9.53
N ALA A 178 2.30 -0.14 -8.23
CA ALA A 178 3.41 -0.75 -7.49
C ALA A 178 3.36 -2.28 -7.53
N LEU A 179 2.18 -2.89 -7.36
CA LEU A 179 2.02 -4.34 -7.41
C LEU A 179 2.36 -4.91 -8.80
N ILE A 180 1.84 -4.29 -9.86
CA ILE A 180 2.15 -4.72 -11.24
C ILE A 180 3.64 -4.57 -11.52
N ALA A 181 4.24 -3.43 -11.18
CA ALA A 181 5.66 -3.21 -11.36
C ALA A 181 6.52 -4.20 -10.57
N TYR A 182 6.11 -4.53 -9.33
CA TYR A 182 6.74 -5.55 -8.50
C TYR A 182 6.75 -6.90 -9.21
N ILE A 183 5.59 -7.37 -9.68
CA ILE A 183 5.48 -8.68 -10.34
C ILE A 183 6.23 -8.72 -11.67
N ASP A 184 6.05 -7.69 -12.50
CA ASP A 184 6.72 -7.56 -13.80
C ASP A 184 8.25 -7.65 -13.64
N THR A 185 8.79 -6.91 -12.69
CA THR A 185 10.25 -6.79 -12.52
C THR A 185 10.87 -8.01 -11.84
N ILE A 186 10.21 -8.54 -10.80
CA ILE A 186 10.77 -9.64 -10.00
C ILE A 186 10.56 -10.98 -10.68
N TYR A 187 9.33 -11.29 -11.10
CA TYR A 187 8.99 -12.63 -11.56
C TYR A 187 8.99 -12.78 -13.08
N LEU A 188 8.69 -11.72 -13.83
CA LEU A 188 8.57 -11.79 -15.29
C LEU A 188 9.81 -11.23 -16.01
N ASP A 189 10.75 -10.62 -15.29
CA ASP A 189 11.95 -9.96 -15.84
C ASP A 189 11.62 -8.91 -16.91
N LYS A 190 10.50 -8.21 -16.72
CA LYS A 190 10.06 -7.11 -17.57
C LYS A 190 10.53 -5.79 -16.98
N ASP A 191 11.09 -4.95 -17.84
CA ASP A 191 11.36 -3.55 -17.49
C ASP A 191 10.04 -2.83 -17.23
N ASN A 192 9.91 -2.26 -16.04
CA ASN A 192 8.75 -1.48 -15.66
C ASN A 192 9.20 -0.17 -14.98
N ALA A 193 8.93 0.96 -15.65
CA ALA A 193 9.34 2.30 -15.20
C ALA A 193 8.72 2.69 -13.84
N ASP A 194 7.60 2.07 -13.48
CA ASP A 194 6.92 2.30 -12.21
C ASP A 194 7.61 1.60 -11.04
N TYR A 195 8.53 0.64 -11.28
CA TYR A 195 9.24 -0.07 -10.21
C TYR A 195 10.09 0.89 -9.37
N GLU A 196 10.97 1.65 -10.02
CA GLU A 196 11.82 2.62 -9.31
C GLU A 196 11.03 3.77 -8.70
N LYS A 197 9.85 4.08 -9.24
CA LYS A 197 9.00 5.15 -8.74
C LYS A 197 8.20 4.73 -7.50
N TYR A 198 7.62 3.53 -7.54
CA TYR A 198 6.59 3.12 -6.59
C TYR A 198 6.96 1.93 -5.73
N VAL A 199 8.00 1.17 -6.05
CA VAL A 199 8.36 -0.07 -5.36
C VAL A 199 9.62 0.10 -4.53
N THR A 200 9.61 -0.46 -3.32
CA THR A 200 10.80 -0.65 -2.50
C THR A 200 10.91 -2.10 -2.08
N ALA A 201 11.84 -2.85 -2.66
CA ALA A 201 12.01 -4.25 -2.32
C ALA A 201 13.46 -4.67 -2.60
N ASP A 202 13.93 -5.71 -1.91
CA ASP A 202 15.21 -6.33 -2.24
C ASP A 202 15.03 -7.22 -3.49
N LYS A 203 15.14 -6.58 -4.66
CA LYS A 203 14.96 -7.24 -5.96
C LYS A 203 15.82 -8.49 -6.09
N ALA A 204 17.09 -8.42 -5.68
CA ALA A 204 18.03 -9.52 -5.85
C ALA A 204 17.65 -10.71 -4.96
N ALA A 205 17.31 -10.46 -3.70
CA ALA A 205 16.86 -11.51 -2.79
C ALA A 205 15.56 -12.18 -3.28
N LEU A 206 14.62 -11.40 -3.81
CA LEU A 206 13.34 -11.91 -4.29
C LEU A 206 13.48 -12.70 -5.60
N GLN A 207 14.35 -12.27 -6.51
CA GLN A 207 14.65 -13.02 -7.73
C GLN A 207 15.38 -14.34 -7.43
N ASP A 208 16.29 -14.35 -6.45
CA ASP A 208 16.94 -15.56 -5.97
C ASP A 208 15.94 -16.52 -5.29
N GLU A 209 15.05 -16.00 -4.44
CA GLU A 209 13.95 -16.78 -3.85
C GLU A 209 13.07 -17.42 -4.93
N ALA A 210 12.62 -16.64 -5.92
CA ALA A 210 11.80 -17.12 -7.01
C ALA A 210 12.50 -18.20 -7.85
N GLN A 211 13.78 -18.01 -8.20
CA GLN A 211 14.56 -19.03 -8.91
C GLN A 211 14.68 -20.31 -8.08
N LYS A 212 14.90 -20.19 -6.77
CA LYS A 212 14.97 -21.34 -5.86
C LYS A 212 13.66 -22.11 -5.80
N THR A 213 12.53 -21.42 -5.73
CA THR A 213 11.20 -22.05 -5.75
C THR A 213 10.94 -22.76 -7.06
N PHE A 214 11.19 -22.11 -8.21
CA PHE A 214 11.04 -22.74 -9.52
C PHE A 214 11.91 -24.00 -9.65
N ARG A 215 13.17 -23.93 -9.21
CA ARG A 215 14.08 -25.08 -9.25
C ARG A 215 13.52 -26.26 -8.46
N ASN A 216 13.01 -26.02 -7.25
CA ASN A 216 12.46 -27.09 -6.42
C ASN A 216 11.25 -27.73 -7.13
N GLU A 217 10.36 -26.94 -7.72
CA GLU A 217 9.23 -27.46 -8.49
C GLU A 217 9.68 -28.29 -9.71
N VAL A 218 10.73 -27.86 -10.41
CA VAL A 218 11.32 -28.64 -11.51
C VAL A 218 11.91 -29.95 -11.00
N LYS A 219 12.57 -29.98 -9.84
CA LYS A 219 13.13 -31.21 -9.28
C LYS A 219 12.02 -32.16 -8.80
N ASP A 220 10.94 -31.64 -8.26
CA ASP A 220 9.76 -32.44 -7.88
C ASP A 220 9.08 -33.04 -9.13
N GLY A 221 8.95 -32.27 -10.21
CA GLY A 221 8.34 -32.71 -11.46
C GLY A 221 9.24 -33.62 -12.31
N VAL A 222 10.54 -33.34 -12.36
CA VAL A 222 11.51 -34.01 -13.25
C VAL A 222 12.38 -35.04 -12.53
N GLY A 223 12.67 -34.91 -11.25
CA GLY A 223 13.44 -35.87 -10.47
C GLY A 223 14.67 -35.27 -9.78
N ASP A 224 14.98 -35.78 -8.59
CA ASP A 224 16.05 -35.29 -7.71
C ASP A 224 17.47 -35.53 -8.21
N SER A 225 17.65 -36.36 -9.25
CA SER A 225 18.96 -36.64 -9.86
C SER A 225 19.55 -35.43 -10.60
N ILE A 226 18.73 -34.41 -10.87
CA ILE A 226 19.10 -33.20 -11.59
C ILE A 226 19.84 -32.23 -10.66
N SER A 227 20.94 -31.67 -11.16
CA SER A 227 21.69 -30.65 -10.43
C SER A 227 20.97 -29.30 -10.45
N ASP A 228 21.17 -28.52 -9.39
CA ASP A 228 20.52 -27.22 -9.26
C ASP A 228 20.82 -26.28 -10.44
N SER A 229 22.08 -26.27 -10.90
CA SER A 229 22.51 -25.47 -12.04
C SER A 229 21.85 -25.88 -13.36
N GLU A 230 21.47 -27.15 -13.53
CA GLU A 230 20.78 -27.61 -14.74
C GLU A 230 19.32 -27.19 -14.74
N ALA A 231 18.64 -27.30 -13.60
CA ALA A 231 17.27 -26.81 -13.44
C ALA A 231 17.19 -25.28 -13.61
N ASP A 232 18.13 -24.53 -13.01
CA ASP A 232 18.16 -23.07 -13.06
C ASP A 232 18.27 -22.51 -14.50
N LYS A 233 18.85 -23.27 -15.45
CA LYS A 233 18.96 -22.86 -16.87
C LYS A 233 17.59 -22.65 -17.52
N HIS A 234 16.56 -23.33 -17.04
CA HIS A 234 15.20 -23.26 -17.60
C HIS A 234 14.38 -22.10 -17.04
N TYR A 235 14.85 -21.45 -15.97
CA TYR A 235 14.09 -20.37 -15.34
C TYR A 235 13.90 -19.16 -16.26
N ALA A 236 14.91 -18.83 -17.07
CA ALA A 236 14.79 -17.75 -18.06
C ALA A 236 13.68 -18.03 -19.10
N THR A 237 13.55 -19.28 -19.56
CA THR A 237 12.46 -19.69 -20.44
C THR A 237 11.11 -19.53 -19.74
N PHE A 238 11.00 -20.00 -18.50
CA PHE A 238 9.77 -19.89 -17.72
C PHE A 238 9.33 -18.42 -17.54
N LYS A 239 10.25 -17.54 -17.12
CA LYS A 239 9.99 -16.10 -17.03
C LYS A 239 9.55 -15.50 -18.37
N SER A 240 10.19 -15.89 -19.48
CA SER A 240 9.79 -15.44 -20.82
C SER A 240 8.38 -15.89 -21.19
N ILE A 241 7.97 -17.10 -20.81
CA ILE A 241 6.61 -17.60 -21.06
C ILE A 241 5.60 -16.80 -20.23
N LEU A 242 5.86 -16.61 -18.94
CA LEU A 242 5.04 -15.76 -18.07
C LEU A 242 4.94 -14.35 -18.65
N ALA A 243 6.06 -13.77 -19.06
CA ALA A 243 6.09 -12.43 -19.65
C ALA A 243 5.20 -12.32 -20.90
N GLN A 244 5.14 -13.36 -21.73
CA GLN A 244 4.33 -13.35 -22.96
C GLN A 244 2.86 -13.69 -22.74
N LYS A 245 2.58 -14.60 -21.81
CA LYS A 245 1.27 -15.26 -21.70
C LYS A 245 0.49 -14.88 -20.45
N ALA A 246 1.15 -14.50 -19.36
CA ALA A 246 0.48 -14.09 -18.13
C ALA A 246 -0.27 -12.78 -18.33
N LYS A 247 -1.48 -12.70 -17.78
CA LYS A 247 -2.30 -11.49 -17.74
C LYS A 247 -2.51 -11.13 -16.29
N MET A 248 -2.48 -9.83 -15.99
CA MET A 248 -2.68 -9.34 -14.64
C MET A 248 -3.55 -8.10 -14.69
N LYS A 249 -4.47 -7.99 -13.73
CA LYS A 249 -5.21 -6.78 -13.42
C LYS A 249 -5.15 -6.58 -11.92
N ALA A 250 -4.59 -5.44 -11.52
CA ALA A 250 -4.56 -5.01 -10.14
C ALA A 250 -5.57 -3.88 -9.94
N THR A 251 -6.31 -3.91 -8.84
CA THR A 251 -7.25 -2.85 -8.46
C THR A 251 -7.03 -2.49 -6.99
N THR A 252 -6.70 -1.23 -6.70
CA THR A 252 -6.59 -0.77 -5.30
C THR A 252 -7.98 -0.67 -4.67
N THR A 253 -8.29 -1.56 -3.73
CA THR A 253 -9.57 -1.56 -3.01
C THR A 253 -9.50 -0.82 -1.68
N GLY A 254 -8.30 -0.75 -1.09
CA GLY A 254 -8.03 -0.05 0.16
C GLY A 254 -6.69 0.69 0.12
N ASN A 255 -6.64 1.89 0.68
CA ASN A 255 -5.43 2.70 0.82
C ASN A 255 -5.66 3.75 1.92
N ALA A 256 -5.06 3.53 3.08
CA ALA A 256 -5.06 4.47 4.19
C ALA A 256 -3.86 4.23 5.10
N ASN A 257 -3.38 5.28 5.78
CA ASN A 257 -2.35 5.16 6.83
C ASN A 257 -1.07 4.41 6.40
N GLY A 258 -0.69 4.49 5.12
CA GLY A 258 0.48 3.77 4.59
C GLY A 258 0.28 2.27 4.42
N LYS A 259 -0.97 1.79 4.46
CA LYS A 259 -1.38 0.42 4.18
C LYS A 259 -2.33 0.40 2.99
N ALA A 260 -2.26 -0.65 2.19
CA ALA A 260 -3.15 -0.84 1.05
C ALA A 260 -3.57 -2.29 0.89
N ILE A 261 -4.73 -2.47 0.25
CA ILE A 261 -5.25 -3.77 -0.19
C ILE A 261 -5.46 -3.63 -1.69
N VAL A 262 -4.81 -4.52 -2.44
CA VAL A 262 -4.88 -4.55 -3.90
C VAL A 262 -5.43 -5.90 -4.32
N LYS A 263 -6.57 -5.91 -5.02
CA LYS A 263 -7.11 -7.12 -5.63
C LYS A 263 -6.32 -7.44 -6.88
N LEU A 264 -5.80 -8.66 -6.97
CA LEU A 264 -5.08 -9.18 -8.12
C LEU A 264 -5.89 -10.27 -8.81
N ASP A 265 -6.37 -9.98 -10.01
CA ASP A 265 -6.78 -10.97 -10.98
C ASP A 265 -5.57 -11.33 -11.83
N TYR A 266 -5.29 -12.61 -12.00
CA TYR A 266 -4.13 -13.05 -12.76
C TYR A 266 -4.39 -14.31 -13.57
N SER A 267 -3.55 -14.52 -14.58
CA SER A 267 -3.38 -15.80 -15.22
C SER A 267 -1.91 -16.14 -15.26
N SER A 268 -1.56 -17.39 -14.96
CA SER A 268 -0.17 -17.87 -14.92
C SER A 268 -0.07 -19.23 -15.62
N VAL A 269 1.16 -19.68 -15.81
CA VAL A 269 1.44 -21.03 -16.32
C VAL A 269 1.28 -21.99 -15.16
N SER A 270 0.35 -22.93 -15.26
CA SER A 270 0.18 -23.99 -14.25
C SER A 270 1.28 -25.03 -14.39
N LEU A 271 2.01 -25.31 -13.32
CA LEU A 271 3.00 -26.40 -13.27
C LEU A 271 2.42 -27.70 -12.68
N GLU A 272 1.14 -27.75 -12.33
CA GLU A 272 0.52 -28.96 -11.73
C GLU A 272 0.67 -30.21 -12.63
N ASP A 273 0.57 -30.02 -13.95
CA ASP A 273 0.70 -31.09 -14.95
C ASP A 273 2.15 -31.34 -15.40
N LEU A 274 3.13 -30.62 -14.83
CA LEU A 274 4.54 -30.72 -15.22
C LEU A 274 5.07 -32.15 -15.12
N TYR A 275 4.86 -32.81 -13.97
CA TYR A 275 5.29 -34.19 -13.75
C TYR A 275 4.77 -35.13 -14.85
N LYS A 276 3.48 -35.02 -15.17
CA LYS A 276 2.80 -35.85 -16.16
C LYS A 276 3.36 -35.63 -17.56
N GLU A 277 3.58 -34.38 -17.97
CA GLU A 277 4.13 -34.06 -19.29
C GLU A 277 5.59 -34.50 -19.42
N VAL A 278 6.39 -34.29 -18.38
CA VAL A 278 7.79 -34.74 -18.32
C VAL A 278 7.89 -36.27 -18.33
N TYR A 279 7.00 -36.98 -17.63
CA TYR A 279 6.97 -38.44 -17.56
C TYR A 279 6.78 -39.09 -18.94
N LYS A 280 6.07 -38.44 -19.87
CA LYS A 280 5.94 -38.91 -21.27
C LYS A 280 7.31 -39.00 -21.95
N TYR A 281 8.19 -38.03 -21.73
CA TYR A 281 9.53 -38.03 -22.30
C TYR A 281 10.44 -39.09 -21.66
N LYS A 282 10.34 -39.30 -20.34
CA LYS A 282 11.03 -40.40 -19.66
C LYS A 282 10.62 -41.77 -20.21
N SER A 283 9.32 -41.97 -20.42
CA SER A 283 8.76 -43.21 -20.98
C SER A 283 9.23 -43.44 -22.42
N ALA A 284 9.15 -42.41 -23.27
CA ALA A 284 9.62 -42.47 -24.65
C ALA A 284 11.13 -42.77 -24.76
N PHE A 285 11.94 -42.25 -23.83
CA PHE A 285 13.37 -42.59 -23.76
C PHE A 285 13.58 -44.09 -23.49
N ARG A 286 12.86 -44.66 -22.53
CA ARG A 286 12.95 -46.08 -22.19
C ARG A 286 12.52 -46.96 -23.36
N GLU A 287 11.42 -46.63 -24.02
CA GLU A 287 10.91 -47.37 -25.18
C GLU A 287 11.90 -47.34 -26.35
N LYS A 288 12.51 -46.18 -26.61
CA LYS A 288 13.44 -46.01 -27.74
C LYS A 288 14.81 -46.65 -27.50
N THR A 289 15.30 -46.65 -26.26
CA THR A 289 16.67 -47.08 -25.94
C THR A 289 16.75 -48.46 -25.31
N GLY A 290 15.65 -48.96 -24.72
CA GLY A 290 15.64 -50.16 -23.88
C GLY A 290 16.36 -50.00 -22.54
N ILE A 291 16.79 -48.78 -22.18
CA ILE A 291 17.58 -48.51 -20.97
C ILE A 291 16.65 -48.15 -19.80
N TYR A 292 16.79 -48.88 -18.69
CA TYR A 292 16.10 -48.62 -17.42
C TYR A 292 17.03 -47.89 -16.43
N ASP A 293 17.44 -46.68 -16.80
CA ASP A 293 18.32 -45.81 -16.03
C ASP A 293 17.56 -44.52 -15.72
N THR A 294 17.28 -44.28 -14.43
CA THR A 294 16.47 -43.15 -13.98
C THR A 294 17.16 -41.83 -14.28
N ASP A 295 18.45 -41.71 -13.97
CA ASP A 295 19.22 -40.47 -14.16
C ASP A 295 19.26 -40.08 -15.64
N LYS A 296 19.49 -41.05 -16.53
CA LYS A 296 19.45 -40.77 -17.99
C LYS A 296 18.06 -40.39 -18.48
N GLY A 297 17.01 -40.98 -17.90
CA GLY A 297 15.63 -40.63 -18.18
C GLY A 297 15.29 -39.20 -17.76
N ASP A 298 15.69 -38.82 -16.54
CA ASP A 298 15.49 -37.49 -15.96
C ASP A 298 16.24 -36.44 -16.79
N GLN A 299 17.51 -36.68 -17.12
CA GLN A 299 18.32 -35.80 -17.97
C GLN A 299 17.74 -35.65 -19.38
N TYR A 300 17.21 -36.73 -19.97
CA TYR A 300 16.52 -36.63 -21.26
C TYR A 300 15.25 -35.78 -21.16
N ALA A 301 14.45 -35.96 -20.11
CA ALA A 301 13.23 -35.19 -19.92
C ALA A 301 13.52 -33.71 -19.62
N LEU A 302 14.55 -33.41 -18.83
CA LEU A 302 15.05 -32.05 -18.60
C LEU A 302 15.45 -31.37 -19.91
N SER A 303 16.10 -32.08 -20.83
CA SER A 303 16.44 -31.55 -22.17
C SER A 303 15.22 -31.16 -23.02
N LYS A 304 14.01 -31.55 -22.59
CA LYS A 304 12.72 -31.23 -23.23
C LYS A 304 11.87 -30.29 -22.38
N LEU A 305 12.35 -29.87 -21.21
CA LEU A 305 11.59 -29.05 -20.27
C LEU A 305 11.11 -27.74 -20.90
N ASP A 306 11.96 -27.04 -21.66
CA ASP A 306 11.54 -25.81 -22.33
C ASP A 306 10.37 -26.03 -23.32
N LEU A 307 10.33 -27.18 -24.00
CA LEU A 307 9.22 -27.54 -24.89
C LEU A 307 7.95 -27.83 -24.08
N VAL A 308 8.09 -28.54 -22.96
CA VAL A 308 6.98 -28.80 -22.03
C VAL A 308 6.42 -27.48 -21.51
N LEU A 309 7.25 -26.63 -20.91
CA LEU A 309 6.85 -25.33 -20.36
C LEU A 309 6.11 -24.47 -21.40
N ASN A 310 6.59 -24.45 -22.65
CA ASN A 310 5.93 -23.71 -23.72
C ASN A 310 4.56 -24.27 -24.11
N SER A 311 4.35 -25.59 -23.94
CA SER A 311 3.09 -26.27 -24.24
C SER A 311 2.06 -26.20 -23.12
N LEU A 312 2.48 -25.85 -21.90
CA LEU A 312 1.56 -25.73 -20.77
C LEU A 312 0.55 -24.60 -21.00
N ASP A 313 -0.67 -24.87 -20.57
CA ASP A 313 -1.79 -23.95 -20.65
C ASP A 313 -1.66 -22.81 -19.64
N ILE A 314 -2.35 -21.72 -19.94
CA ILE A 314 -2.50 -20.60 -19.02
C ILE A 314 -3.83 -20.75 -18.31
N GLU A 315 -3.77 -20.73 -16.99
CA GLU A 315 -4.93 -20.80 -16.13
C GLU A 315 -5.11 -19.47 -15.42
N SER A 316 -6.36 -19.01 -15.37
CA SER A 316 -6.75 -17.86 -14.57
C SER A 316 -7.13 -18.31 -13.17
N ASN A 317 -6.82 -17.47 -12.19
CA ASN A 317 -7.32 -17.66 -10.83
C ASN A 317 -8.85 -17.67 -10.82
N ARG A 318 -9.45 -18.50 -9.95
CA ARG A 318 -10.91 -18.57 -9.84
C ARG A 318 -11.48 -17.39 -9.09
N ASN A 319 -10.73 -16.88 -8.11
CA ASN A 319 -11.09 -15.72 -7.30
C ASN A 319 -9.90 -14.75 -7.23
N PRO A 320 -10.14 -13.42 -7.34
CA PRO A 320 -9.10 -12.42 -7.11
C PRO A 320 -8.41 -12.61 -5.76
N VAL A 321 -7.10 -12.41 -5.72
CA VAL A 321 -6.31 -12.50 -4.49
C VAL A 321 -6.18 -11.09 -3.89
N ASP A 322 -6.47 -10.95 -2.61
CA ASP A 322 -6.20 -9.71 -1.88
C ASP A 322 -4.72 -9.67 -1.48
N VAL A 323 -3.98 -8.74 -2.07
CA VAL A 323 -2.56 -8.51 -1.77
C VAL A 323 -2.44 -7.30 -0.85
N LYS A 324 -1.97 -7.53 0.38
CA LYS A 324 -1.68 -6.44 1.32
C LYS A 324 -0.32 -5.80 1.03
N MET A 325 -0.29 -4.48 1.05
CA MET A 325 0.91 -3.70 0.82
C MET A 325 1.13 -2.68 1.93
N VAL A 326 2.40 -2.38 2.21
CA VAL A 326 2.81 -1.37 3.19
C VAL A 326 3.77 -0.38 2.55
N LYS A 327 3.64 0.88 2.97
CA LYS A 327 4.50 1.97 2.51
C LYS A 327 5.74 2.07 3.39
N LYS A 328 6.92 1.99 2.79
CA LYS A 328 8.24 2.20 3.42
C LYS A 328 8.99 3.25 2.62
N ASP A 329 9.54 4.25 3.30
CA ASP A 329 10.32 5.33 2.67
C ASP A 329 9.65 5.98 1.45
N GLY A 330 8.32 6.13 1.51
CA GLY A 330 7.54 6.75 0.43
C GLY A 330 7.13 5.82 -0.72
N LYS A 331 7.61 4.57 -0.75
CA LYS A 331 7.29 3.56 -1.77
C LYS A 331 6.59 2.35 -1.16
N TRP A 332 5.98 1.51 -1.99
CA TRP A 332 5.20 0.35 -1.58
C TRP A 332 5.99 -0.95 -1.68
N THR A 333 5.69 -1.88 -0.78
CA THR A 333 6.14 -3.27 -0.82
C THR A 333 5.02 -4.19 -0.37
N ILE A 334 5.10 -5.46 -0.76
CA ILE A 334 4.23 -6.51 -0.24
C ILE A 334 4.44 -6.64 1.27
N ASP A 335 3.34 -6.72 2.02
CA ASP A 335 3.38 -7.01 3.46
C ASP A 335 3.61 -8.50 3.67
N ARG A 336 4.85 -8.87 4.01
CA ARG A 336 5.25 -10.26 4.23
C ARG A 336 4.81 -10.86 5.56
N SER A 337 4.08 -10.12 6.39
CA SER A 337 3.44 -10.69 7.58
C SER A 337 2.14 -11.44 7.26
N ASP A 338 1.66 -11.29 6.02
CA ASP A 338 0.44 -11.90 5.53
C ASP A 338 0.73 -13.22 4.79
N GLU A 339 -0.11 -14.23 5.02
CA GLU A 339 -0.01 -15.54 4.36
C GLU A 339 -0.10 -15.45 2.83
N PHE A 340 -0.76 -14.41 2.32
CA PHE A 340 -0.85 -14.13 0.88
C PHE A 340 0.43 -13.56 0.27
N SER A 341 1.40 -13.11 1.04
CA SER A 341 2.67 -12.60 0.48
C SER A 341 3.51 -13.71 -0.15
N ASP A 342 3.49 -14.89 0.46
CA ASP A 342 4.13 -16.09 -0.06
C ASP A 342 3.36 -16.64 -1.28
N SER A 343 2.07 -16.30 -1.42
CA SER A 343 1.28 -16.72 -2.59
C SER A 343 1.80 -16.17 -3.92
N LEU A 344 2.47 -15.01 -3.96
CA LEU A 344 3.00 -14.48 -5.22
C LEU A 344 4.18 -15.31 -5.76
N VAL A 345 5.04 -15.83 -4.87
CA VAL A 345 6.11 -16.74 -5.30
C VAL A 345 5.54 -18.09 -5.70
N ASP A 346 4.48 -18.56 -5.02
CA ASP A 346 3.77 -19.77 -5.44
C ASP A 346 3.12 -19.59 -6.83
N VAL A 347 2.51 -18.45 -7.11
CA VAL A 347 1.87 -18.20 -8.41
C VAL A 347 2.88 -18.05 -9.55
N PHE A 348 3.90 -17.22 -9.36
CA PHE A 348 4.77 -16.79 -10.47
C PHE A 348 6.15 -17.46 -10.48
N ALA A 349 6.48 -18.29 -9.49
CA ALA A 349 7.68 -19.11 -9.49
C ALA A 349 7.38 -20.61 -9.39
N LYS A 350 6.38 -21.00 -8.60
CA LYS A 350 5.91 -22.40 -8.50
C LYS A 350 4.85 -22.76 -9.55
N GLY A 351 4.19 -21.76 -10.15
CA GLY A 351 3.11 -22.00 -11.11
C GLY A 351 1.86 -22.61 -10.48
N TYR A 352 1.58 -22.27 -9.23
CA TYR A 352 0.36 -22.67 -8.52
C TYR A 352 -0.78 -21.70 -8.83
N ILE A 353 -2.00 -22.21 -9.00
CA ILE A 353 -3.19 -21.40 -9.31
C ILE A 353 -4.25 -21.63 -8.23
N TYR A 354 -4.73 -20.53 -7.63
CA TYR A 354 -5.73 -20.55 -6.54
C TYR A 354 -7.20 -20.54 -7.01
#